data_AF-A0A7C7PYP0-F1
#
_entry.id   AF-A0A7C7PYP0-F1
#
_cell.length_a   1.000
_cell.length_b   1.000
_cell.length_c   1.000
_cell.angle_alpha   90.00
_cell.angle_beta   90.00
_cell.angle_gamma   90.00
#
_symmetry.space_group_name_H-M   'P 1'
#
loop_
_entity.id
_entity.type
_entity.pdbx_description
1 polymer ?
#
loop_
_entity_poly.entity_id
_entity_poly.type
_entity_poly.pdbx_seq_one_letter_code
_entity_poly.pdbx_strand_id
1 'polypeptide(L)'
;MRRKIPLAITFIAGSFMLIQFFIPHRTTNAMYQTANTWVSIIGGVALTLGIGSLVAHHAARVRRRRPGWGYSVVTFVGLISMTLIGLTGGIGPNSLFQWLFMSVFFPLNATMFALLSFYMASAAFRAFRARTLEATLLLVAAILVMIGRVPIGNAIHPYIPAIADWIMDIPNTAAKRAIMIG
;
A
#
# COMPACT_ATOMS: atom_id res chain seq x y z
N MET A 1 18.06 -23.10 6.42
CA MET A 1 17.10 -23.37 7.53
C MET A 1 16.75 -22.13 8.37
N ARG A 2 17.68 -21.19 8.64
CA ARG A 2 17.44 -19.98 9.46
C ARG A 2 16.31 -19.03 9.01
N ARG A 3 15.90 -19.05 7.74
CA ARG A 3 14.76 -18.24 7.23
C ARG A 3 13.43 -19.00 7.17
N LYS A 4 13.46 -20.33 7.07
CA LYS A 4 12.24 -21.15 6.92
C LYS A 4 11.42 -21.19 8.21
N ILE A 5 12.08 -21.22 9.37
CA ILE A 5 11.42 -21.27 10.68
C ILE A 5 10.67 -19.96 10.98
N PRO A 6 11.27 -18.76 10.87
CA PRO A 6 10.52 -17.52 11.05
C PRO A 6 9.35 -17.37 10.08
N LEU A 7 9.54 -17.74 8.81
CA LEU A 7 8.47 -17.69 7.80
C LEU A 7 7.31 -18.64 8.12
N ALA A 8 7.61 -19.85 8.61
CA ALA A 8 6.57 -20.79 9.04
C ALA A 8 5.79 -20.25 10.24
N ILE A 9 6.48 -19.64 11.21
CA ILE A 9 5.83 -19.03 12.38
C ILE A 9 4.92 -17.87 11.95
N THR A 10 5.40 -16.96 11.09
CA THR A 10 4.58 -15.83 10.62
C THR A 10 3.40 -16.30 9.78
N PHE A 11 3.60 -17.34 8.96
CA PHE A 11 2.52 -17.92 8.15
C PHE A 11 1.43 -18.56 9.03
N ILE A 12 1.81 -19.37 10.02
CA ILE A 12 0.86 -20.03 10.94
C ILE A 12 0.14 -18.98 11.79
N ALA A 13 0.86 -18.03 12.37
CA ALA A 13 0.27 -16.96 13.18
C ALA A 13 -0.69 -16.09 12.34
N GLY A 14 -0.31 -15.70 11.12
CA GLY A 14 -1.16 -14.93 10.22
C GLY A 14 -2.41 -15.70 9.78
N SER A 15 -2.25 -16.99 9.44
CA SER A 15 -3.36 -17.85 9.06
C SER A 15 -4.35 -18.04 10.23
N PHE A 16 -3.84 -18.20 11.45
CA PHE A 16 -4.67 -18.26 12.66
C PHE A 16 -5.49 -16.99 12.86
N MET A 17 -4.86 -15.81 12.76
CA MET A 17 -5.59 -14.53 12.90
C MET A 17 -6.66 -14.36 11.83
N LEU A 18 -6.40 -14.79 10.59
CA LEU A 18 -7.34 -14.72 9.49
C LEU A 18 -8.54 -15.65 9.72
N ILE A 19 -8.29 -16.93 10.02
CA ILE A 19 -9.35 -17.93 10.23
C ILE A 19 -10.24 -17.51 11.40
N GLN A 20 -9.61 -17.06 12.49
CA GLN A 20 -10.35 -16.64 13.66
C GLN A 20 -11.25 -15.43 13.40
N PHE A 21 -10.80 -14.47 12.60
CA PHE A 21 -11.60 -13.29 12.28
C PHE A 21 -12.96 -13.65 11.67
N PHE A 22 -13.02 -14.72 10.87
CA PHE A 22 -14.27 -15.22 10.27
C PHE A 22 -15.02 -16.25 11.12
N ILE A 23 -14.34 -16.99 11.99
CA ILE A 23 -14.93 -18.03 12.85
C ILE A 23 -14.58 -17.76 14.33
N PRO A 24 -15.30 -16.84 15.00
CA PRO A 24 -15.02 -16.47 16.38
C PRO A 24 -15.56 -17.54 17.36
N HIS A 25 -14.67 -18.40 17.87
CA HIS A 25 -14.96 -19.35 18.95
C HIS A 25 -14.48 -18.80 20.31
N ARG A 26 -15.11 -19.18 21.43
CA ARG A 26 -14.85 -18.55 22.74
C ARG A 26 -13.37 -18.63 23.18
N THR A 27 -12.70 -19.75 22.94
CA THR A 27 -11.28 -19.95 23.28
C THR A 27 -10.33 -19.21 22.33
N THR A 28 -10.66 -19.16 21.03
CA THR A 28 -9.84 -18.43 20.06
C THR A 28 -9.93 -16.92 20.31
N ASN A 29 -11.10 -16.39 20.72
CA ASN A 29 -11.30 -14.97 21.03
C ASN A 29 -10.32 -14.40 22.06
N ALA A 30 -10.01 -15.15 23.12
CA ALA A 30 -9.02 -14.72 24.12
C ALA A 30 -7.60 -14.59 23.53
N MET A 31 -7.20 -15.53 22.67
CA MET A 31 -5.89 -15.52 22.01
C MET A 31 -5.75 -14.35 21.04
N TYR A 32 -6.81 -14.01 20.29
CA TYR A 32 -6.82 -12.86 19.39
C TYR A 32 -6.82 -11.52 20.09
N GLN A 33 -7.57 -11.38 21.19
CA GLN A 33 -7.52 -10.16 22.00
C GLN A 33 -6.12 -9.96 22.57
N THR A 34 -5.48 -11.04 23.04
CA THR A 34 -4.08 -11.00 23.49
C THR A 34 -3.14 -10.59 22.35
N ALA A 35 -3.28 -11.22 21.17
CA ALA A 35 -2.48 -10.88 20.00
C ALA A 35 -2.68 -9.42 19.55
N ASN A 36 -3.92 -8.92 19.52
CA ASN A 36 -4.22 -7.52 19.19
C ASN A 36 -3.65 -6.55 20.23
N THR A 37 -3.63 -6.94 21.50
CA THR A 37 -2.98 -6.16 22.56
C THR A 37 -1.48 -6.06 22.29
N TRP A 38 -0.82 -7.18 21.97
CA TRP A 38 0.59 -7.19 21.60
C TRP A 38 0.85 -6.34 20.35
N VAL A 39 0.04 -6.47 19.31
CA VAL A 39 0.14 -5.64 18.10
C VAL A 39 0.01 -4.16 18.43
N SER A 40 -0.90 -3.78 19.33
CA SER A 40 -1.08 -2.39 19.76
C SER A 40 0.13 -1.85 20.52
N ILE A 41 0.68 -2.64 21.45
CA ILE A 41 1.90 -2.29 22.21
C ILE A 41 3.10 -2.14 21.26
N ILE A 42 3.31 -3.14 20.39
CA ILE A 42 4.37 -3.12 19.38
C ILE A 42 4.18 -1.93 18.45
N GLY A 43 2.95 -1.63 18.04
CA GLY A 43 2.61 -0.48 17.20
C GLY A 43 3.01 0.86 17.83
N GLY A 44 2.74 1.06 19.13
CA GLY A 44 3.17 2.26 19.84
C GLY A 44 4.69 2.43 19.90
N VAL A 45 5.41 1.34 20.18
CA VAL A 45 6.89 1.34 20.19
C VAL A 45 7.43 1.58 18.78
N ALA A 46 6.87 0.92 17.77
CA ALA A 46 7.26 1.06 16.37
C ALA A 46 7.04 2.48 15.85
N LEU A 47 5.93 3.13 16.22
CA LEU A 47 5.66 4.52 15.87
C LEU A 47 6.71 5.46 16.48
N THR A 48 7.07 5.24 17.75
CA THR A 48 8.11 6.01 18.44
C THR A 48 9.48 5.85 17.75
N LEU A 49 9.88 4.60 17.44
CA LEU A 49 11.10 4.32 16.69
C LEU A 49 11.07 4.89 15.27
N GLY A 50 9.89 4.84 14.62
CA GLY A 50 9.67 5.39 13.28
C GLY A 50 9.89 6.90 13.25
N ILE A 51 9.28 7.64 14.18
CA ILE A 51 9.49 9.09 14.33
C ILE A 51 10.96 9.38 14.66
N GLY A 52 11.55 8.66 15.62
CA GLY A 52 12.95 8.83 16.00
C GLY A 52 13.91 8.63 14.82
N SER A 53 13.69 7.58 14.02
CA SER A 53 14.47 7.29 12.82
C SER A 53 14.31 8.37 11.75
N LEU A 54 13.08 8.82 11.49
CA LEU A 54 12.78 9.88 10.53
C LEU A 54 13.49 11.18 10.92
N VAL A 55 13.35 11.59 12.18
CA VAL A 55 13.99 12.80 12.73
C VAL A 55 15.50 12.68 12.64
N ALA A 56 16.09 11.56 13.09
CA ALA A 56 17.53 11.36 13.04
C ALA A 56 18.08 11.41 11.60
N HIS A 57 17.40 10.76 10.66
CA HIS A 57 17.78 10.74 9.25
C HIS A 57 17.76 12.13 8.63
N HIS A 58 16.64 12.85 8.76
CA HIS A 58 16.47 14.17 8.17
C HIS A 58 17.31 15.24 8.88
N ALA A 59 17.45 15.18 10.21
CA ALA A 59 18.30 16.10 10.97
C ALA A 59 19.78 15.93 10.59
N ALA A 60 20.26 14.70 10.44
CA ALA A 60 21.63 14.46 9.97
C ALA A 60 21.85 15.00 8.55
N ARG A 61 20.85 14.89 7.67
CA ARG A 61 20.90 15.41 6.30
C ARG A 61 20.95 16.94 6.25
N VAL A 62 20.13 17.61 7.08
CA VAL A 62 20.11 19.07 7.22
C VAL A 62 21.43 19.58 7.81
N ARG A 63 21.90 18.98 8.92
CA ARG A 63 23.16 19.36 9.58
C ARG A 63 24.37 19.22 8.64
N ARG A 64 24.40 18.17 7.82
CA ARG A 64 25.49 17.92 6.86
C ARG A 64 25.28 18.61 5.51
N ARG A 65 24.22 19.43 5.35
CA ARG A 65 23.84 20.14 4.11
C ARG A 65 23.97 19.30 2.85
N ARG A 66 23.53 18.03 2.91
CA ARG A 66 23.59 17.14 1.74
C ARG A 66 22.70 17.67 0.60
N PRO A 67 22.98 17.32 -0.67
CA PRO A 67 22.12 17.71 -1.79
C PRO A 67 20.65 17.36 -1.51
N GLY A 68 19.75 18.32 -1.76
CA GLY A 68 18.32 18.19 -1.45
C GLY A 68 17.94 18.30 0.04
N TRP A 69 18.78 18.90 0.89
CA TRP A 69 18.47 19.11 2.31
C TRP A 69 17.20 19.95 2.53
N GLY A 70 16.86 20.85 1.61
CA GLY A 70 15.65 21.67 1.69
C GLY A 70 14.37 20.83 1.82
N TYR A 71 14.29 19.69 1.12
CA TYR A 71 13.15 18.77 1.23
C TYR A 71 13.02 18.17 2.64
N SER A 72 14.12 18.05 3.38
CA SER A 72 14.09 17.56 4.76
C SER A 72 13.46 18.59 5.71
N VAL A 73 13.61 19.89 5.41
CA VAL A 73 12.91 20.95 6.17
C VAL A 73 11.41 20.88 5.91
N VAL A 74 11.00 20.65 4.66
CA VAL A 74 9.58 20.46 4.32
C VAL A 74 8.99 19.26 5.08
N THR A 75 9.71 18.15 5.19
CA THR A 75 9.29 17.00 6.00
C THR A 75 9.07 17.38 7.47
N PHE A 76 9.98 18.13 8.08
CA PHE A 76 9.82 18.56 9.48
C PHE A 76 8.65 19.51 9.67
N VAL A 77 8.48 20.48 8.77
CA VAL A 77 7.35 21.42 8.81
C VAL A 77 6.03 20.65 8.67
N GLY A 78 5.95 19.70 7.73
CA GLY A 78 4.78 18.84 7.55
C GLY A 78 4.47 17.99 8.78
N LEU A 79 5.48 17.36 9.37
CA LEU A 79 5.34 16.56 10.58
C LEU A 79 4.81 17.39 11.76
N ILE A 80 5.44 18.53 12.03
CA ILE A 80 5.09 19.40 13.16
C ILE A 80 3.70 20.01 12.95
N SER A 81 3.43 20.57 11.76
CA SER A 81 2.14 21.19 11.46
C SER A 81 0.98 20.20 11.57
N MET A 82 1.06 19.03 10.94
CA MET A 82 0.01 18.02 11.01
C MET A 82 -0.19 17.49 12.43
N THR A 83 0.90 17.33 13.20
CA THR A 83 0.81 16.88 14.61
C THR A 83 0.13 17.92 15.47
N LEU A 84 0.54 19.20 15.39
CA LEU A 84 -0.06 20.28 16.17
C LEU A 84 -1.54 20.50 15.81
N ILE A 85 -1.87 20.47 14.51
CA ILE A 85 -3.25 20.63 14.04
C ILE A 85 -4.11 19.46 14.50
N GLY A 86 -3.62 18.23 14.41
CA GLY A 86 -4.35 17.05 14.90
C GLY A 86 -4.58 17.06 16.42
N LEU A 87 -3.58 17.48 17.20
CA LEU A 87 -3.68 17.55 18.66
C LEU A 87 -4.59 18.68 19.16
N THR A 88 -4.61 19.82 18.47
CA THR A 88 -5.38 21.01 18.90
C THR A 88 -6.77 21.10 18.27
N GLY A 89 -6.90 20.73 16.99
CA GLY A 89 -8.13 20.85 16.20
C GLY A 89 -8.86 19.53 15.94
N GLY A 90 -8.31 18.40 16.42
CA GLY A 90 -8.88 17.07 16.23
C GLY A 90 -8.72 16.50 14.81
N ILE A 91 -9.09 15.24 14.64
CA ILE A 91 -8.95 14.46 13.40
C ILE A 91 -10.31 14.07 12.77
N GLY A 92 -11.40 14.66 13.26
CA GLY A 92 -12.75 14.30 12.86
C GLY A 92 -13.18 14.84 11.48
N PRO A 93 -14.39 14.48 11.04
CA PRO A 93 -15.02 15.05 9.85
C PRO A 93 -15.06 16.59 9.92
N ASN A 94 -14.77 17.28 8.82
CA ASN A 94 -14.69 18.75 8.70
C ASN A 94 -13.61 19.42 9.55
N SER A 95 -12.63 18.68 10.08
CA SER A 95 -11.47 19.26 10.75
C SER A 95 -10.48 19.87 9.76
N LEU A 96 -9.68 20.85 10.22
CA LEU A 96 -8.56 21.38 9.44
C LEU A 96 -7.55 20.28 9.08
N PHE A 97 -7.37 19.30 9.98
CA PHE A 97 -6.55 18.11 9.74
C PHE A 97 -7.05 17.34 8.51
N GLN A 98 -8.35 17.04 8.45
CA GLN A 98 -8.94 16.31 7.33
C GLN A 98 -8.85 17.10 6.02
N TRP A 99 -9.09 18.41 6.06
CA TRP A 99 -8.95 19.26 4.88
C TRP A 99 -7.52 19.23 4.35
N LEU A 100 -6.51 19.43 5.21
CA LEU A 100 -5.10 19.32 4.81
C LEU A 100 -4.75 17.92 4.29
N PHE A 101 -5.26 16.87 4.93
CA PHE A 101 -5.06 15.51 4.47
C PHE A 101 -5.63 15.30 3.06
N MET A 102 -6.86 15.73 2.80
CA MET A 102 -7.54 15.53 1.53
C MET A 102 -7.03 16.46 0.41
N SER A 103 -6.58 17.67 0.76
CA SER A 103 -6.12 18.65 -0.22
C SER A 103 -4.62 18.58 -0.50
N VAL A 104 -3.82 18.08 0.44
CA VAL A 104 -2.35 18.02 0.30
C VAL A 104 -1.86 16.59 0.23
N PHE A 105 -2.10 15.79 1.28
CA PHE A 105 -1.53 14.44 1.36
C PHE A 105 -2.11 13.51 0.29
N PHE A 106 -3.43 13.50 0.11
CA PHE A 106 -4.10 12.62 -0.83
C PHE A 106 -3.69 12.87 -2.29
N PRO A 107 -3.68 14.11 -2.82
CA PRO A 107 -3.25 14.37 -4.19
C PRO A 107 -1.76 14.07 -4.39
N LEU A 108 -0.89 14.40 -3.42
CA LEU A 108 0.53 14.05 -3.50
C LEU A 108 0.74 12.53 -3.63
N ASN A 109 0.01 11.73 -2.85
CA ASN A 109 0.04 10.28 -2.96
C ASN A 109 -0.46 9.82 -4.34
N ALA A 110 -1.57 10.38 -4.83
CA ALA A 110 -2.10 10.09 -6.15
C ALA A 110 -1.09 10.41 -7.27
N THR A 111 -0.33 11.50 -7.16
CA THR A 111 0.72 11.83 -8.15
C THR A 111 1.86 10.81 -8.15
N MET A 112 2.28 10.30 -6.97
CA MET A 112 3.28 9.23 -6.90
C MET A 112 2.77 7.96 -7.58
N PHE A 113 1.52 7.55 -7.31
CA PHE A 113 0.92 6.40 -7.98
C PHE A 113 0.76 6.61 -9.48
N ALA A 114 0.33 7.80 -9.91
CA ALA A 114 0.20 8.13 -11.33
C ALA A 114 1.55 8.06 -12.06
N LEU A 115 2.61 8.60 -11.46
CA LEU A 115 3.97 8.51 -12.00
C LEU A 115 4.46 7.05 -12.07
N LEU A 116 4.24 6.26 -11.03
CA LEU A 116 4.59 4.83 -11.02
C LEU A 116 3.85 4.07 -12.13
N SER A 117 2.55 4.29 -12.27
CA SER A 117 1.74 3.71 -13.34
C SER A 117 2.23 4.11 -14.73
N PHE A 118 2.54 5.39 -14.94
CA PHE A 118 3.08 5.90 -16.20
C PHE A 118 4.45 5.28 -16.53
N TYR A 119 5.37 5.21 -15.57
CA TYR A 119 6.68 4.61 -15.78
C TYR A 119 6.59 3.11 -16.02
N MET A 120 5.71 2.40 -15.30
CA MET A 120 5.45 0.98 -15.51
C MET A 120 4.90 0.73 -16.92
N ALA A 121 3.92 1.53 -17.37
CA ALA A 121 3.38 1.45 -18.72
C ALA A 121 4.43 1.78 -19.79
N SER A 122 5.25 2.82 -19.60
CA SER A 122 6.34 3.19 -20.53
C SER A 122 7.43 2.12 -20.61
N ALA A 123 7.80 1.53 -19.48
CA ALA A 123 8.77 0.44 -19.41
C ALA A 123 8.21 -0.83 -20.07
N ALA A 124 6.94 -1.17 -19.79
CA ALA A 124 6.23 -2.25 -20.44
C ALA A 124 6.18 -2.05 -21.96
N PHE A 125 5.79 -0.88 -22.46
CA PHE A 125 5.77 -0.59 -23.90
C PHE A 125 7.16 -0.72 -24.55
N ARG A 126 8.23 -0.27 -23.89
CA ARG A 126 9.61 -0.46 -24.37
C ARG A 126 10.09 -1.91 -24.31
N ALA A 127 9.70 -2.67 -23.30
CA ALA A 127 10.13 -4.05 -23.08
C ALA A 127 9.31 -5.04 -23.94
N PHE A 128 8.02 -4.80 -24.12
CA PHE A 128 7.11 -5.55 -24.98
C PHE A 128 7.19 -5.03 -26.41
N ARG A 129 8.32 -5.27 -27.08
CA ARG A 129 8.29 -5.38 -28.54
C ARG A 129 7.48 -6.65 -28.82
N ALA A 130 6.25 -6.51 -29.32
CA ALA A 130 5.37 -7.64 -29.65
C ALA A 130 6.05 -8.54 -30.69
N ARG A 131 6.89 -9.47 -30.20
CA ARG A 131 7.69 -10.38 -31.00
C ARG A 131 7.05 -11.76 -31.08
N THR A 132 6.11 -12.06 -30.18
CA THR A 132 5.40 -13.35 -30.14
C THR A 132 3.91 -13.14 -29.83
N LEU A 133 3.10 -14.15 -30.18
CA LEU A 133 1.65 -14.14 -29.95
C LEU A 133 1.32 -14.07 -28.45
N GLU A 134 2.11 -14.75 -27.61
CA GLU A 134 1.91 -14.78 -26.16
C GLU A 134 2.17 -13.40 -25.54
N ALA A 135 3.23 -12.71 -25.95
CA ALA A 135 3.52 -11.36 -25.47
C ALA A 135 2.43 -10.36 -25.89
N THR A 136 1.84 -10.56 -27.07
CA THR A 136 0.74 -9.71 -27.58
C THR A 136 -0.55 -9.94 -26.79
N LEU A 137 -0.89 -11.20 -26.50
CA LEU A 137 -2.04 -11.55 -25.67
C LEU A 137 -1.91 -10.99 -24.25
N LEU A 138 -0.72 -11.10 -23.64
CA LEU A 138 -0.44 -10.53 -22.32
C LEU A 138 -0.52 -9.00 -22.33
N LEU A 139 -0.05 -8.34 -23.39
CA LEU A 139 -0.12 -6.89 -23.54
C LEU A 139 -1.57 -6.41 -23.65
N VAL A 140 -2.40 -7.06 -24.47
CA VAL A 140 -3.82 -6.73 -24.61
C VAL A 140 -4.57 -6.93 -23.30
N ALA A 141 -4.33 -8.05 -22.61
CA ALA A 141 -4.93 -8.32 -21.31
C ALA A 141 -4.54 -7.25 -20.26
N ALA A 142 -3.27 -6.84 -20.23
CA ALA A 142 -2.79 -5.80 -19.33
C ALA A 142 -3.44 -4.44 -19.61
N ILE A 143 -3.62 -4.06 -20.88
CA ILE A 143 -4.28 -2.80 -21.27
C ILE A 143 -5.76 -2.82 -20.84
N LEU A 144 -6.48 -3.90 -21.13
CA LEU A 144 -7.90 -4.02 -20.75
C LEU A 144 -8.11 -3.92 -19.24
N VAL A 145 -7.25 -4.61 -18.47
CA VAL A 145 -7.27 -4.55 -17.00
C VAL A 145 -6.94 -3.15 -16.50
N MET A 146 -5.93 -2.49 -17.07
CA MET A 146 -5.50 -1.16 -16.63
C MET A 146 -6.61 -0.13 -16.86
N ILE A 147 -7.31 -0.19 -18.00
CA ILE A 147 -8.43 0.70 -18.30
C ILE A 147 -9.63 0.39 -17.39
N GLY A 148 -9.98 -0.88 -17.18
CA GLY A 148 -11.13 -1.27 -16.35
C GLY A 148 -11.00 -0.93 -14.87
N ARG A 149 -9.78 -0.74 -14.35
CA ARG A 149 -9.52 -0.39 -12.94
C ARG A 149 -9.45 1.12 -12.67
N VAL A 150 -9.44 1.96 -13.72
CA VAL A 150 -9.45 3.43 -13.60
C VAL A 150 -10.89 3.93 -13.67
N PRO A 151 -11.30 4.99 -12.92
CA PRO A 151 -12.66 5.53 -12.96
C PRO A 151 -13.17 5.88 -14.36
N ILE A 152 -12.26 6.25 -15.27
CA ILE A 152 -12.53 6.52 -16.69
C ILE A 152 -13.07 5.28 -17.42
N GLY A 153 -12.65 4.07 -17.05
CA GLY A 153 -13.14 2.83 -17.68
C GLY A 153 -14.66 2.64 -17.53
N ASN A 154 -15.20 2.98 -16.35
CA ASN A 154 -16.64 2.96 -16.11
C ASN A 154 -17.37 4.09 -16.85
N ALA A 155 -16.73 5.25 -17.01
CA ALA A 155 -17.28 6.38 -17.74
C ALA A 155 -17.38 6.13 -19.27
N ILE A 156 -16.49 5.30 -19.83
CA ILE A 156 -16.49 4.94 -21.25
C ILE A 156 -17.57 3.89 -21.55
N HIS A 157 -17.53 2.74 -20.86
CA HIS A 157 -18.54 1.70 -21.01
C HIS A 157 -18.50 0.69 -19.83
N PRO A 158 -19.66 0.33 -19.24
CA PRO A 158 -19.72 -0.66 -18.15
C PRO A 158 -19.14 -2.05 -18.45
N TYR A 159 -18.97 -2.43 -19.72
CA TYR A 159 -18.39 -3.72 -20.08
C TYR A 159 -16.87 -3.77 -19.91
N ILE A 160 -16.19 -2.61 -19.90
CA ILE A 160 -14.72 -2.56 -19.76
C ILE A 160 -14.29 -3.00 -18.34
N PRO A 161 -14.90 -2.48 -17.25
CA PRO A 161 -14.70 -3.02 -15.90
C PRO A 161 -15.06 -4.51 -15.79
N ALA A 162 -16.18 -4.95 -16.39
CA ALA A 162 -16.62 -6.35 -16.32
C ALA A 162 -15.60 -7.33 -16.94
N ILE A 163 -14.97 -6.94 -18.06
CA ILE A 163 -13.90 -7.74 -18.69
C ILE A 163 -12.65 -7.76 -17.80
N ALA A 164 -12.28 -6.63 -17.19
CA ALA A 164 -11.15 -6.56 -16.28
C ALA A 164 -11.35 -7.42 -15.01
N ASP A 165 -12.57 -7.43 -14.46
CA ASP A 165 -12.94 -8.28 -13.34
C ASP A 165 -12.93 -9.77 -13.75
N TRP A 166 -13.46 -10.12 -14.92
CA TRP A 166 -13.40 -11.49 -15.44
C TRP A 166 -11.96 -12.01 -15.60
N ILE A 167 -11.04 -11.19 -16.15
CA ILE A 167 -9.61 -11.54 -16.27
C ILE A 167 -8.98 -11.75 -14.88
N MET A 168 -9.39 -10.97 -13.89
CA MET A 168 -8.84 -11.06 -12.53
C MET A 168 -9.38 -12.27 -11.77
N ASP A 169 -10.67 -12.56 -11.89
CA ASP A 169 -11.35 -13.56 -11.08
C ASP A 169 -11.16 -14.98 -11.62
N ILE A 170 -10.96 -15.14 -12.94
CA ILE A 170 -10.79 -16.46 -13.56
C ILE A 170 -9.31 -16.76 -13.85
N PRO A 171 -8.68 -16.26 -14.94
CA PRO A 171 -7.34 -16.70 -15.31
C PRO A 171 -6.26 -16.23 -14.33
N ASN A 172 -6.34 -15.00 -13.81
CA ASN A 172 -5.34 -14.52 -12.84
C ASN A 172 -5.45 -15.25 -11.50
N THR A 173 -6.66 -15.51 -11.01
CA THR A 173 -6.84 -16.25 -9.75
C THR A 173 -6.40 -17.70 -9.88
N ALA A 174 -6.61 -18.34 -11.04
CA ALA A 174 -6.05 -19.66 -11.34
C ALA A 174 -4.51 -19.67 -11.29
N ALA A 175 -3.86 -18.70 -11.94
CA ALA A 175 -2.41 -18.55 -11.90
C ALA A 175 -1.87 -18.27 -10.48
N LYS A 176 -2.52 -17.36 -9.73
CA LYS A 176 -2.17 -17.05 -8.33
C LYS A 176 -2.31 -18.27 -7.42
N ARG A 177 -3.33 -19.10 -7.62
CA ARG A 177 -3.51 -20.36 -6.88
C ARG A 177 -2.39 -21.36 -7.19
N ALA A 178 -1.96 -21.48 -8.45
CA ALA A 178 -0.82 -22.31 -8.82
C ALA A 178 0.50 -21.85 -8.17
N ILE A 179 0.77 -20.54 -8.15
CA ILE A 179 1.96 -19.95 -7.50
C ILE A 179 1.89 -20.08 -5.97
N MET A 180 0.71 -20.03 -5.35
CA MET A 180 0.58 -20.25 -3.91
C MET A 180 0.81 -21.70 -3.48
N ILE A 181 0.61 -22.66 -4.37
CA ILE A 181 0.78 -24.10 -4.11
C ILE A 181 2.22 -24.57 -4.42
N GLY A 182 2.97 -23.83 -5.26
CA GLY A 182 4.34 -24.13 -5.68
C GLY A 182 5.32 -22.98 -5.48
#